data_AF-A0A1F2RQL1-F1
#
_entry.id   AF-A0A1F2RQL1-F1
#
_cell.length_a   1.000
_cell.length_b   1.000
_cell.length_c   1.000
_cell.angle_alpha   90.00
_cell.angle_beta   90.00
_cell.angle_gamma   90.00
#
_symmetry.space_group_name_H-M   'P 1'
#
loop_
_entity.id
_entity.type
_entity.pdbx_description
1 polymer ?
#
loop_
_entity_poly.entity_id
_entity_poly.type
_entity_poly.pdbx_seq_one_letter_code
_entity_poly.pdbx_strand_id
1 'polypeptide(L)'
;MAKNHDELIKRLDAMFEHEGVPYGRAYLLFDREDEHVNAAIQYKGYLVLSDAFKCFFLETVELLNTECRPKIKAPLSEFYARFVPRLTGSFQSLCGAERVAIRGYPYSGYTLLRNIYDNLVLASAALQKFVDFNSIDGVEPGKPFNLDAARKLRKSTERTVRRKMTGDQSGLSRQTLSELAQWDTLFDYETHGARLSLTQSMGWREGTQPLAVLPRFDKSAFAMFMNRFCEVGWMTHRLIPLVQPPGVFLPDVWREKWLVIDESFEVFVDSLTKQCGKNIGAAIVEFVKVKFPFNEQSVFTL
;
A
#
# COMPACT_ATOMS: atom_id res chain seq x y z
N MET A 1 23.07 18.39 -38.54
CA MET A 1 24.09 18.48 -37.48
C MET A 1 23.57 17.76 -36.26
N ALA A 2 24.23 16.68 -35.82
CA ALA A 2 23.99 16.15 -34.48
C ALA A 2 24.49 17.23 -33.50
N LYS A 3 23.57 17.86 -32.76
CA LYS A 3 23.95 18.82 -31.73
C LYS A 3 24.73 18.05 -30.67
N ASN A 4 25.95 18.50 -30.36
CA ASN A 4 26.75 17.95 -29.28
C ASN A 4 25.93 18.05 -27.97
N HIS A 5 25.85 16.96 -27.21
CA HIS A 5 25.12 16.92 -25.94
C HIS A 5 25.61 18.00 -24.96
N ASP A 6 26.90 18.33 -24.97
CA ASP A 6 27.47 19.37 -24.10
C ASP A 6 26.97 20.78 -24.45
N GLU A 7 26.79 21.05 -25.74
CA GLU A 7 26.25 22.32 -26.21
C GLU A 7 24.76 22.44 -25.86
N LEU A 8 24.03 21.33 -25.94
CA LEU A 8 22.63 21.27 -25.50
C LEU A 8 22.50 21.54 -23.99
N ILE A 9 23.32 20.89 -23.15
CA ILE A 9 23.30 21.07 -21.69
C ILE A 9 23.60 22.53 -21.33
N LYS A 10 24.69 23.10 -21.83
CA LYS A 10 25.04 24.51 -21.56
C LYS A 10 23.93 25.47 -21.96
N ARG A 11 23.26 25.20 -23.09
CA ARG A 11 22.13 26.02 -23.54
C ARG A 11 20.93 25.87 -22.62
N LEU A 12 20.65 24.68 -22.10
CA LEU A 12 19.58 24.48 -21.13
C LEU A 12 19.92 25.15 -19.79
N ASP A 13 21.14 25.01 -19.28
CA ASP A 13 21.60 25.66 -18.04
C ASP A 13 21.39 27.18 -18.10
N ALA A 14 21.87 27.80 -19.18
CA ALA A 14 21.75 29.24 -19.38
C ALA A 14 20.30 29.71 -19.59
N MET A 15 19.46 28.93 -20.30
CA MET A 15 18.07 29.30 -20.56
C MET A 15 17.17 29.21 -19.33
N PHE A 16 17.50 28.33 -18.38
CA PHE A 16 16.69 28.09 -17.18
C PHE A 16 17.38 28.60 -15.90
N GLU A 17 18.34 29.51 -16.03
CA GLU A 17 18.94 30.22 -14.90
C GLU A 17 17.89 31.08 -14.17
N HIS A 18 17.94 31.05 -12.84
CA HIS A 18 17.17 31.91 -11.98
C HIS A 18 18.04 32.37 -10.82
N GLU A 19 18.15 33.68 -10.62
CA GLU A 19 18.97 34.28 -9.55
C GLU A 19 20.43 33.79 -9.56
N GLY A 20 21.02 33.63 -10.76
CA GLY A 20 22.40 33.20 -10.93
C GLY A 20 22.64 31.68 -10.76
N VAL A 21 21.56 30.90 -10.62
CA VAL A 21 21.64 29.44 -10.45
C VAL A 21 20.89 28.74 -11.59
N PRO A 22 21.56 27.88 -12.39
CA PRO A 22 20.89 27.02 -13.37
C PRO A 22 19.78 26.20 -12.70
N TYR A 23 18.57 26.27 -13.27
CA TYR A 23 17.36 25.62 -12.74
C TYR A 23 16.96 26.07 -11.32
N GLY A 24 17.35 27.25 -10.86
CA GLY A 24 17.07 27.71 -9.48
C GLY A 24 15.60 27.63 -9.07
N ARG A 25 14.65 27.83 -10.00
CA ARG A 25 13.21 27.65 -9.71
C ARG A 25 12.81 26.20 -9.41
N ALA A 26 13.53 25.21 -9.96
CA ALA A 26 13.29 23.81 -9.66
C ALA A 26 13.70 23.48 -8.22
N TYR A 27 14.71 24.15 -7.66
CA TYR A 27 15.12 23.95 -6.27
C TYR A 27 14.07 24.41 -5.25
N LEU A 28 13.20 25.36 -5.63
CA LEU A 28 12.03 25.72 -4.81
C LEU A 28 11.10 24.52 -4.56
N LEU A 29 11.10 23.50 -5.43
CA LEU A 29 10.36 22.26 -5.15
C LEU A 29 10.98 21.52 -3.97
N PHE A 30 12.30 21.31 -3.99
CA PHE A 30 13.01 20.57 -2.94
C PHE A 30 12.87 21.24 -1.57
N ASP A 31 12.98 22.57 -1.51
CA ASP A 31 12.78 23.32 -0.27
C ASP A 31 11.38 23.08 0.31
N ARG A 32 10.36 23.05 -0.53
CA ARG A 32 8.97 22.81 -0.12
C ARG A 32 8.68 21.36 0.24
N GLU A 33 9.33 20.41 -0.43
CA GLU A 33 9.30 19.01 -0.02
C GLU A 33 9.93 18.84 1.37
N ASP A 34 11.04 19.51 1.67
CA ASP A 34 11.68 19.48 2.98
C ASP A 34 10.83 20.18 4.07
N GLU A 35 10.18 21.31 3.76
CA GLU A 35 9.17 21.91 4.65
C GLU A 35 8.03 20.92 4.96
N HIS A 36 7.54 20.20 3.95
CA HIS A 36 6.51 19.18 4.14
C HIS A 36 7.00 18.03 5.03
N VAL A 37 8.23 17.54 4.81
CA VAL A 37 8.86 16.51 5.65
C VAL A 37 8.88 16.97 7.11
N ASN A 38 9.29 18.22 7.36
CA ASN A 38 9.34 18.82 8.69
C ASN A 38 7.96 18.94 9.38
N ALA A 39 6.90 19.12 8.60
CA ALA A 39 5.54 19.06 9.13
C ALA A 39 5.08 17.61 9.38
N ALA A 40 5.42 16.67 8.49
CA ALA A 40 5.05 15.26 8.58
C ALA A 40 5.67 14.54 9.80
N ILE A 41 6.89 14.92 10.20
CA ILE A 41 7.56 14.35 11.40
C ILE A 41 6.84 14.62 12.73
N GLN A 42 5.87 15.53 12.75
CA GLN A 42 5.03 15.75 13.93
C GLN A 42 4.10 14.56 14.21
N TYR A 43 3.82 13.71 13.21
CA TYR A 43 2.97 12.52 13.34
C TYR A 43 3.77 11.30 13.82
N LYS A 44 4.45 11.47 14.97
CA LYS A 44 5.40 10.49 15.53
C LYS A 44 4.80 9.10 15.71
N GLY A 45 3.55 9.00 16.15
CA GLY A 45 2.91 7.71 16.36
C GLY A 45 2.83 6.89 15.07
N TYR A 46 2.38 7.51 13.98
CA TYR A 46 2.31 6.90 12.66
C TYR A 46 3.71 6.46 12.18
N LEU A 47 4.72 7.34 12.31
CA LEU A 47 6.08 7.04 11.85
C LEU A 47 6.71 5.89 12.64
N VAL A 48 6.53 5.85 13.97
CA VAL A 48 7.02 4.76 14.81
C VAL A 48 6.39 3.43 14.41
N LEU A 49 5.08 3.38 14.20
CA LEU A 49 4.40 2.16 13.76
C LEU A 49 4.91 1.72 12.37
N SER A 50 5.00 2.67 11.44
CA SER A 50 5.48 2.41 10.08
C SER A 50 6.92 1.88 10.08
N ASP A 51 7.81 2.49 10.86
CA ASP A 51 9.21 2.06 10.92
C ASP A 51 9.38 0.73 11.65
N ALA A 52 8.62 0.48 12.72
CA ALA A 52 8.59 -0.82 13.39
C ALA A 52 8.14 -1.93 12.43
N PHE A 53 7.07 -1.69 11.66
CA PHE A 53 6.61 -2.61 10.62
C PHE A 53 7.68 -2.87 9.55
N LYS A 54 8.36 -1.83 9.07
CA LYS A 54 9.44 -1.98 8.07
C LYS A 54 10.62 -2.77 8.61
N CYS A 55 11.09 -2.45 9.81
CA CYS A 55 12.16 -3.19 10.47
C CYS A 55 11.79 -4.67 10.62
N PHE A 56 10.57 -4.94 11.07
CA PHE A 56 10.07 -6.31 11.21
C PHE A 56 9.98 -7.06 9.88
N PHE A 57 9.51 -6.43 8.81
CA PHE A 57 9.47 -7.06 7.49
C PHE A 57 10.87 -7.41 6.99
N LEU A 58 11.83 -6.48 7.13
CA LEU A 58 13.22 -6.69 6.72
C LEU A 58 13.88 -7.81 7.54
N GLU A 59 13.68 -7.83 8.86
CA GLU A 59 14.13 -8.91 9.75
C GLU A 59 13.51 -10.25 9.34
N THR A 60 12.22 -10.27 8.98
CA THR A 60 11.55 -11.49 8.51
C THR A 60 12.22 -12.04 7.25
N VAL A 61 12.54 -11.17 6.29
CA VAL A 61 13.22 -11.56 5.05
C VAL A 61 14.64 -12.06 5.32
N GLU A 62 15.35 -11.43 6.25
CA GLU A 62 16.66 -11.89 6.70
C GLU A 62 16.58 -13.31 7.29
N LEU A 63 15.71 -13.52 8.28
CA LEU A 63 15.49 -14.83 8.92
C LEU A 63 15.04 -15.90 7.92
N LEU A 64 14.19 -15.54 6.95
CA LEU A 64 13.79 -16.46 5.90
C LEU A 64 14.99 -16.96 5.08
N ASN A 65 15.91 -16.06 4.74
CA ASN A 65 17.07 -16.38 3.92
C ASN A 65 18.15 -17.14 4.71
N THR A 66 18.39 -16.74 5.96
CA THR A 66 19.50 -17.27 6.79
C THR A 66 19.10 -18.51 7.59
N GLU A 67 17.86 -18.57 8.10
CA GLU A 67 17.43 -19.64 9.00
C GLU A 67 16.43 -20.62 8.38
N CYS A 68 15.44 -20.12 7.64
CA CYS A 68 14.38 -20.99 7.10
C CYS A 68 14.82 -21.68 5.81
N ARG A 69 15.33 -20.94 4.83
CA ARG A 69 15.66 -21.46 3.49
C ARG A 69 16.61 -22.67 3.53
N PRO A 70 17.67 -22.72 4.36
CA PRO A 70 18.54 -23.91 4.46
C PRO A 70 17.84 -25.18 4.97
N LYS A 71 16.74 -25.03 5.72
CA LYS A 71 15.95 -26.14 6.30
C LYS A 71 14.94 -26.72 5.30
N ILE A 72 14.63 -26.02 4.22
CA ILE A 72 13.69 -26.48 3.19
C ILE A 72 14.35 -27.57 2.35
N LYS A 73 13.90 -28.82 2.49
CA LYS A 73 14.44 -29.98 1.75
C LYS A 73 13.53 -30.46 0.61
N ALA A 74 12.23 -30.18 0.70
CA ALA A 74 11.26 -30.54 -0.33
C ALA A 74 10.96 -29.34 -1.24
N PRO A 75 10.59 -29.58 -2.52
CA PRO A 75 10.04 -28.54 -3.37
C PRO A 75 8.81 -27.90 -2.72
N LEU A 76 8.75 -26.57 -2.75
CA LEU A 76 7.56 -25.83 -2.34
C LEU A 76 6.55 -25.77 -3.48
N SER A 77 5.28 -25.56 -3.15
CA SER A 77 4.22 -25.30 -4.13
C SER A 77 4.59 -24.16 -5.06
N GLU A 78 4.18 -24.24 -6.33
CA GLU A 78 4.37 -23.14 -7.29
C GLU A 78 3.72 -21.84 -6.79
N PHE A 79 2.68 -21.95 -5.98
CA PHE A 79 1.98 -20.80 -5.40
C PHE A 79 2.82 -20.09 -4.33
N TYR A 80 3.72 -20.78 -3.65
CA TYR A 80 4.66 -20.13 -2.73
C TYR A 80 5.57 -19.16 -3.49
N ALA A 81 6.08 -19.60 -4.64
CA ALA A 81 6.94 -18.80 -5.51
C ALA A 81 6.22 -17.61 -6.17
N ARG A 82 4.88 -17.59 -6.17
CA ARG A 82 4.07 -16.43 -6.61
C ARG A 82 3.66 -15.52 -5.47
N PHE A 83 3.35 -16.11 -4.31
CA PHE A 83 2.92 -15.36 -3.13
C PHE A 83 4.04 -14.49 -2.58
N VAL A 84 5.24 -15.05 -2.34
CA VAL A 84 6.33 -14.31 -1.68
C VAL A 84 6.73 -13.06 -2.48
N PRO A 85 6.95 -13.11 -3.80
CA PRO A 85 7.23 -11.90 -4.58
C PRO A 85 6.08 -10.88 -4.57
N ARG A 86 4.81 -11.34 -4.55
CA ARG A 86 3.65 -10.45 -4.45
C ARG A 86 3.63 -9.71 -3.11
N LEU A 87 3.92 -10.40 -2.01
CA LEU A 87 4.04 -9.79 -0.68
C LEU A 87 5.21 -8.79 -0.63
N THR A 88 6.38 -9.14 -1.14
CA THR A 88 7.53 -8.24 -1.24
C THR A 88 7.23 -7.02 -2.11
N GLY A 89 6.54 -7.20 -3.23
CA GLY A 89 6.10 -6.10 -4.09
C GLY A 89 5.14 -5.15 -3.38
N SER A 90 4.20 -5.69 -2.58
CA SER A 90 3.32 -4.88 -1.72
C SER A 90 4.11 -4.08 -0.68
N PHE A 91 5.09 -4.69 -0.01
CA PHE A 91 5.96 -4.01 0.95
C PHE A 91 6.77 -2.86 0.31
N GLN A 92 7.40 -3.12 -0.85
CA GLN A 92 8.14 -2.10 -1.58
C GLN A 92 7.24 -0.94 -2.01
N SER A 93 6.04 -1.27 -2.49
CA SER A 93 5.04 -0.27 -2.90
C SER A 93 4.53 0.55 -1.71
N LEU A 94 4.36 -0.06 -0.53
CA LEU A 94 4.01 0.65 0.71
C LEU A 94 5.10 1.66 1.09
N CYS A 95 6.36 1.24 1.04
CA CYS A 95 7.50 2.14 1.28
C CYS A 95 7.52 3.29 0.26
N GLY A 96 7.28 3.00 -1.03
CA GLY A 96 7.19 4.03 -2.06
C GLY A 96 6.03 5.01 -1.81
N ALA A 97 4.85 4.50 -1.46
CA ALA A 97 3.67 5.31 -1.17
C ALA A 97 3.92 6.28 -0.01
N GLU A 98 4.54 5.81 1.07
CA GLU A 98 4.93 6.66 2.20
C GLU A 98 5.97 7.72 1.81
N ARG A 99 7.01 7.35 1.04
CA ARG A 99 8.03 8.31 0.62
C ARG A 99 7.42 9.44 -0.20
N VAL A 100 6.52 9.10 -1.13
CA VAL A 100 5.79 10.09 -1.95
C VAL A 100 4.90 10.98 -1.07
N ALA A 101 4.19 10.41 -0.10
CA ALA A 101 3.34 11.19 0.80
C ALA A 101 4.12 12.12 1.74
N ILE A 102 5.22 11.63 2.34
CA ILE A 102 6.10 12.41 3.23
C ILE A 102 6.77 13.56 2.48
N ARG A 103 7.05 13.39 1.18
CA ARG A 103 7.62 14.42 0.30
C ARG A 103 6.59 15.42 -0.26
N GLY A 104 5.34 15.39 0.22
CA GLY A 104 4.36 16.42 -0.13
C GLY A 104 3.33 16.04 -1.17
N TYR A 105 3.25 14.76 -1.52
CA TYR A 105 2.27 14.24 -2.48
C TYR A 105 1.38 13.16 -1.86
N PRO A 106 0.65 13.43 -0.77
CA PRO A 106 -0.13 12.44 -0.04
C PRO A 106 -1.18 11.73 -0.90
N TYR A 107 -1.82 12.43 -1.85
CA TYR A 107 -2.80 11.81 -2.75
C TYR A 107 -2.19 10.90 -3.83
N SER A 108 -0.97 11.21 -4.29
CA SER A 108 -0.20 10.29 -5.14
C SER A 108 0.18 9.04 -4.36
N GLY A 109 0.62 9.20 -3.10
CA GLY A 109 0.84 8.08 -2.18
C GLY A 109 -0.45 7.27 -1.95
N TYR A 110 -1.58 7.95 -1.77
CA TYR A 110 -2.90 7.35 -1.60
C TYR A 110 -3.31 6.50 -2.81
N THR A 111 -3.04 6.99 -4.03
CA THR A 111 -3.28 6.22 -5.26
C THR A 111 -2.45 4.93 -5.30
N LEU A 112 -1.19 4.97 -4.85
CA LEU A 112 -0.36 3.77 -4.77
C LEU A 112 -0.94 2.74 -3.78
N LEU A 113 -1.49 3.21 -2.65
CA LEU A 113 -2.15 2.33 -1.66
C LEU A 113 -3.33 1.55 -2.24
N ARG A 114 -4.05 2.10 -3.24
CA ARG A 114 -5.18 1.40 -3.89
C ARG A 114 -4.73 0.11 -4.57
N ASN A 115 -3.65 0.16 -5.34
CA ASN A 115 -3.13 -1.00 -6.04
C ASN A 115 -2.64 -2.08 -5.05
N ILE A 116 -2.05 -1.64 -3.93
CA ILE A 116 -1.57 -2.54 -2.88
C ILE A 116 -2.78 -3.22 -2.21
N TYR A 117 -3.79 -2.45 -1.82
CA TYR A 117 -5.03 -2.97 -1.24
C TYR A 117 -5.64 -4.07 -2.11
N ASP A 118 -5.86 -3.80 -3.40
CA ASP A 118 -6.45 -4.79 -4.32
C ASP A 118 -5.60 -6.07 -4.42
N ASN A 119 -4.27 -5.92 -4.50
CA ASN A 119 -3.35 -7.05 -4.52
C ASN A 119 -3.40 -7.89 -3.23
N LEU A 120 -3.50 -7.25 -2.06
CA LEU A 120 -3.57 -7.94 -0.77
C LEU A 120 -4.90 -8.67 -0.59
N VAL A 121 -6.02 -8.07 -1.02
CA VAL A 121 -7.34 -8.72 -0.99
C VAL A 121 -7.37 -9.95 -1.88
N LEU A 122 -6.82 -9.86 -3.10
CA LEU A 122 -6.68 -11.01 -4.00
C LEU A 122 -5.78 -12.10 -3.40
N ALA A 123 -4.61 -11.72 -2.86
CA ALA A 123 -3.69 -12.66 -2.25
C ALA A 123 -4.33 -13.39 -1.05
N SER A 124 -4.99 -12.66 -0.16
CA SER A 124 -5.70 -13.25 0.98
C SER A 124 -6.80 -14.22 0.53
N ALA A 125 -7.56 -13.87 -0.51
CA ALA A 125 -8.60 -14.74 -1.06
C ALA A 125 -8.03 -16.04 -1.67
N ALA A 126 -6.87 -15.97 -2.34
CA ALA A 126 -6.18 -17.17 -2.83
C ALA A 126 -5.68 -18.06 -1.69
N LEU A 127 -5.09 -17.45 -0.66
CA LEU A 127 -4.59 -18.17 0.52
C LEU A 127 -5.73 -18.84 1.32
N GLN A 128 -6.93 -18.25 1.29
CA GLN A 128 -8.17 -18.84 1.83
C GLN A 128 -8.87 -19.80 0.85
N LYS A 129 -8.28 -20.10 -0.30
CA LYS A 129 -8.80 -21.02 -1.33
C LYS A 129 -10.16 -20.60 -1.92
N PHE A 130 -10.50 -19.31 -1.88
CA PHE A 130 -11.66 -18.78 -2.60
C PHE A 130 -11.43 -18.70 -4.10
N VAL A 131 -10.17 -18.50 -4.47
CA VAL A 131 -9.61 -18.49 -5.82
C VAL A 131 -8.19 -19.07 -5.73
N ASP A 132 -7.42 -19.05 -6.81
CA ASP A 132 -6.01 -19.44 -6.80
C ASP A 132 -5.13 -18.35 -7.46
N PHE A 133 -3.82 -18.46 -7.32
CA PHE A 133 -2.91 -17.47 -7.94
C PHE A 133 -2.92 -17.55 -9.48
N ASN A 134 -3.25 -18.70 -10.07
CA ASN A 134 -3.39 -18.84 -11.52
C ASN A 134 -4.49 -17.93 -12.07
N SER A 135 -5.70 -18.02 -11.51
CA SER A 135 -6.86 -17.22 -11.88
C SER A 135 -6.68 -15.73 -11.61
N ILE A 136 -5.96 -15.36 -10.54
CA ILE A 136 -5.54 -13.98 -10.27
C ILE A 136 -4.63 -13.44 -11.38
N ASP A 137 -3.67 -14.25 -11.83
CA ASP A 137 -2.74 -13.87 -12.89
C ASP A 137 -3.36 -13.98 -14.30
N GLY A 138 -4.58 -14.53 -14.40
CA GLY A 138 -5.26 -14.80 -15.68
C GLY A 138 -4.68 -15.99 -16.43
N VAL A 139 -4.00 -16.89 -15.73
CA VAL A 139 -3.37 -18.09 -16.27
C VAL A 139 -4.32 -19.27 -16.09
N GLU A 140 -4.55 -20.02 -17.17
CA GLU A 140 -5.25 -21.30 -17.11
C GLU A 140 -4.24 -22.43 -17.39
N PRO A 141 -3.91 -23.27 -16.39
CA PRO A 141 -2.89 -24.30 -16.54
C PRO A 141 -3.16 -25.23 -17.73
N GLY A 142 -2.10 -25.56 -18.48
CA GLY A 142 -2.20 -26.44 -19.65
C GLY A 142 -2.77 -25.80 -20.92
N LYS A 143 -3.15 -24.52 -20.90
CA LYS A 143 -3.59 -23.78 -22.10
C LYS A 143 -2.54 -22.77 -22.57
N PRO A 144 -2.38 -22.56 -23.90
CA PRO A 144 -1.58 -21.46 -24.42
C PRO A 144 -2.09 -20.11 -23.92
N PHE A 145 -1.17 -19.19 -23.65
CA PHE A 145 -1.53 -17.85 -23.19
C PHE A 145 -2.34 -17.11 -24.25
N ASN A 146 -3.52 -16.61 -23.85
CA ASN A 146 -4.38 -15.76 -24.67
C ASN A 146 -4.76 -14.52 -23.85
N LEU A 147 -4.42 -13.34 -24.38
CA LEU A 147 -4.58 -12.08 -23.65
C LEU A 147 -6.05 -11.76 -23.31
N ASP A 148 -6.99 -12.05 -24.21
CA ASP A 148 -8.40 -11.77 -23.99
C ASP A 148 -9.04 -12.74 -23.01
N ALA A 149 -8.67 -14.02 -23.08
CA ALA A 149 -9.07 -15.02 -22.10
C ALA A 149 -8.52 -14.68 -20.72
N ALA A 150 -7.24 -14.31 -20.63
CA ALA A 150 -6.60 -13.88 -19.39
C ALA A 150 -7.30 -12.66 -18.78
N ARG A 151 -7.61 -11.64 -19.59
CA ARG A 151 -8.36 -10.45 -19.13
C ARG A 151 -9.75 -10.81 -18.60
N LYS A 152 -10.48 -11.69 -19.30
CA LYS A 152 -11.80 -12.16 -18.85
C LYS A 152 -11.71 -12.93 -17.53
N LEU A 153 -10.75 -13.84 -17.41
CA LEU A 153 -10.52 -14.65 -16.20
C LEU A 153 -10.17 -13.77 -15.00
N ARG A 154 -9.26 -12.80 -15.16
CA ARG A 154 -8.93 -11.85 -14.07
C ARG A 154 -10.15 -11.07 -13.61
N LYS A 155 -10.90 -10.50 -14.55
CA LYS A 155 -12.12 -9.74 -14.24
C LYS A 155 -13.19 -10.58 -13.54
N SER A 156 -13.38 -11.85 -13.94
CA SER A 156 -14.31 -12.74 -13.23
C SER A 156 -13.79 -13.10 -11.84
N THR A 157 -12.48 -13.33 -11.70
CA THR A 157 -11.83 -13.64 -10.41
C THR A 157 -11.95 -12.48 -9.44
N GLU A 158 -11.63 -11.26 -9.87
CA GLU A 158 -11.80 -10.03 -9.08
C GLU A 158 -13.25 -9.84 -8.60
N ARG A 159 -14.26 -10.10 -9.45
CA ARG A 159 -15.67 -10.03 -9.06
C ARG A 159 -16.02 -11.06 -7.98
N THR A 160 -15.55 -12.30 -8.14
CA THR A 160 -15.76 -13.37 -7.15
C THR A 160 -15.12 -13.00 -5.82
N VAL A 161 -13.86 -12.54 -5.86
CA VAL A 161 -13.13 -12.09 -4.68
C VAL A 161 -13.85 -10.93 -4.01
N ARG A 162 -14.26 -9.90 -4.76
CA ARG A 162 -14.99 -8.75 -4.21
C ARG A 162 -16.25 -9.19 -3.44
N ARG A 163 -17.06 -10.10 -3.99
CA ARG A 163 -18.25 -10.61 -3.30
C ARG A 163 -17.91 -11.32 -1.99
N LYS A 164 -16.85 -12.13 -1.97
CA LYS A 164 -16.41 -12.91 -0.81
C LYS A 164 -15.60 -12.13 0.22
N MET A 165 -14.97 -11.03 -0.16
CA MET A 165 -14.09 -10.25 0.70
C MET A 165 -14.79 -9.01 1.26
N THR A 166 -15.49 -8.26 0.41
CA THR A 166 -16.09 -6.96 0.77
C THR A 166 -17.53 -6.80 0.27
N GLY A 167 -18.17 -7.88 -0.18
CA GLY A 167 -19.50 -7.85 -0.75
C GLY A 167 -20.52 -8.67 0.05
N ASP A 168 -21.60 -9.04 -0.63
CA ASP A 168 -22.77 -9.73 -0.07
C ASP A 168 -22.46 -11.11 0.52
N GLN A 169 -21.36 -11.73 0.10
CA GLN A 169 -20.92 -13.06 0.58
C GLN A 169 -19.75 -12.98 1.58
N SER A 170 -19.43 -11.77 2.06
CA SER A 170 -18.30 -11.57 2.95
C SER A 170 -18.55 -12.03 4.38
N GLY A 171 -19.80 -12.10 4.83
CA GLY A 171 -20.09 -12.34 6.24
C GLY A 171 -19.70 -11.17 7.16
N LEU A 172 -19.33 -10.01 6.59
CA LEU A 172 -19.16 -8.77 7.33
C LEU A 172 -20.54 -8.18 7.67
N SER A 173 -20.60 -7.40 8.74
CA SER A 173 -21.80 -6.65 9.10
C SER A 173 -22.23 -5.68 8.00
N ARG A 174 -23.55 -5.43 7.89
CA ARG A 174 -24.08 -4.45 6.91
C ARG A 174 -23.51 -3.05 7.11
N GLN A 175 -23.27 -2.67 8.37
CA GLN A 175 -22.65 -1.40 8.71
C GLN A 175 -21.21 -1.34 8.16
N THR A 176 -20.41 -2.37 8.42
CA THR A 176 -19.04 -2.47 7.88
C THR A 176 -19.01 -2.42 6.35
N LEU A 177 -19.91 -3.14 5.68
CA LEU A 177 -20.01 -3.07 4.21
C LEU A 177 -20.32 -1.66 3.71
N SER A 178 -21.19 -0.92 4.40
CA SER A 178 -21.53 0.46 4.05
C SER A 178 -20.36 1.43 4.28
N GLU A 179 -19.65 1.30 5.41
CA GLU A 179 -18.49 2.14 5.74
C GLU A 179 -17.32 1.86 4.78
N LEU A 180 -17.00 0.60 4.52
CA LEU A 180 -15.96 0.22 3.56
C LEU A 180 -16.29 0.70 2.15
N ALA A 181 -17.54 0.65 1.71
CA ALA A 181 -17.93 1.16 0.40
C ALA A 181 -17.72 2.68 0.27
N GLN A 182 -18.02 3.45 1.32
CA GLN A 182 -17.75 4.90 1.35
C GLN A 182 -16.25 5.17 1.37
N TRP A 183 -15.49 4.40 2.13
CA TRP A 183 -14.04 4.50 2.22
C TRP A 183 -13.37 4.16 0.88
N ASP A 184 -13.80 3.10 0.20
CA ASP A 184 -13.34 2.72 -1.15
C ASP A 184 -13.75 3.76 -2.20
N THR A 185 -14.90 4.41 -2.06
CA THR A 185 -15.29 5.50 -2.95
C THR A 185 -14.25 6.61 -2.94
N LEU A 186 -13.62 6.94 -1.79
CA LEU A 186 -12.55 7.93 -1.74
C LEU A 186 -11.31 7.49 -2.55
N PHE A 187 -10.98 6.20 -2.62
CA PHE A 187 -9.95 5.70 -3.53
C PHE A 187 -10.31 5.94 -4.99
N ASP A 188 -11.55 5.62 -5.37
CA ASP A 188 -12.01 5.80 -6.76
C ASP A 188 -12.00 7.27 -7.17
N TYR A 189 -12.39 8.17 -6.26
CA TYR A 189 -12.37 9.62 -6.52
C TYR A 189 -10.97 10.14 -6.86
N GLU A 190 -9.93 9.66 -6.18
CA GLU A 190 -8.57 10.08 -6.47
C GLU A 190 -7.97 9.32 -7.66
N THR A 191 -8.13 8.00 -7.70
CA THR A 191 -7.54 7.15 -8.75
C THR A 191 -8.16 7.44 -10.13
N HIS A 192 -9.45 7.76 -10.18
CA HIS A 192 -10.17 8.06 -11.43
C HIS A 192 -10.40 9.56 -11.61
N GLY A 193 -9.30 10.27 -11.83
CA GLY A 193 -9.30 11.67 -12.26
C GLY A 193 -8.72 12.67 -11.26
N ALA A 194 -7.97 12.19 -10.26
CA ALA A 194 -7.25 13.02 -9.29
C ALA A 194 -8.17 14.05 -8.60
N ARG A 195 -9.43 13.67 -8.32
CA ARG A 195 -10.45 14.64 -7.92
C ARG A 195 -10.16 15.25 -6.56
N LEU A 196 -9.55 14.50 -5.63
CA LEU A 196 -9.16 15.04 -4.33
C LEU A 196 -7.97 15.99 -4.49
N SER A 197 -6.98 15.62 -5.31
CA SER A 197 -5.87 16.51 -5.67
C SER A 197 -6.35 17.82 -6.31
N LEU A 198 -7.31 17.75 -7.24
CA LEU A 198 -7.85 18.93 -7.93
C LEU A 198 -8.61 19.88 -6.99
N THR A 199 -9.12 19.40 -5.85
CA THR A 199 -9.75 20.30 -4.86
C THR A 199 -8.77 21.32 -4.28
N GLN A 200 -7.47 21.02 -4.29
CA GLN A 200 -6.44 21.94 -3.78
C GLN A 200 -6.32 23.22 -4.63
N SER A 201 -6.79 23.17 -5.88
CA SER A 201 -6.78 24.31 -6.81
C SER A 201 -8.11 25.10 -6.83
N MET A 202 -9.06 24.80 -5.94
CA MET A 202 -10.37 25.47 -5.93
C MET A 202 -10.26 26.99 -5.72
N GLY A 203 -9.43 27.45 -4.78
CA GLY A 203 -9.23 28.89 -4.57
C GLY A 203 -8.68 29.60 -5.82
N TRP A 204 -7.83 28.93 -6.60
CA TRP A 204 -7.37 29.48 -7.88
C TRP A 204 -8.48 29.51 -8.93
N ARG A 205 -9.31 28.46 -9.01
CA ARG A 205 -10.48 28.43 -9.91
C ARG A 205 -11.51 29.52 -9.58
N GLU A 206 -11.61 29.89 -8.32
CA GLU A 206 -12.50 30.95 -7.82
C GLU A 206 -11.86 32.35 -7.90
N GLY A 207 -10.59 32.45 -8.32
CA GLY A 207 -9.85 33.72 -8.38
C GLY A 207 -9.48 34.30 -7.01
N THR A 208 -9.56 33.51 -5.95
CA THR A 208 -9.31 33.94 -4.56
C THR A 208 -7.89 33.63 -4.08
N GLN A 209 -7.17 32.72 -4.76
CA GLN A 209 -5.83 32.27 -4.38
C GLN A 209 -4.91 32.10 -5.62
N PRO A 210 -3.58 32.19 -5.46
CA PRO A 210 -2.64 31.83 -6.52
C PRO A 210 -2.70 30.33 -6.83
N LEU A 211 -2.21 29.95 -8.02
CA LEU A 211 -2.12 28.54 -8.41
C LEU A 211 -1.12 27.80 -7.51
N ALA A 212 -1.60 26.77 -6.82
CA ALA A 212 -0.78 25.95 -5.94
C ALA A 212 0.04 24.93 -6.76
N VAL A 213 1.23 25.34 -7.21
CA VAL A 213 2.15 24.46 -7.99
C VAL A 213 3.21 23.78 -7.13
N LEU A 214 3.51 24.34 -5.95
CA LEU A 214 4.49 23.78 -5.03
C LEU A 214 3.79 22.90 -3.99
N PRO A 215 4.43 21.81 -3.53
CA PRO A 215 3.88 20.99 -2.46
C PRO A 215 3.70 21.85 -1.20
N ARG A 216 2.59 21.61 -0.49
CA ARG A 216 2.29 22.26 0.79
C ARG A 216 1.74 21.23 1.75
N PHE A 217 2.05 21.37 3.03
CA PHE A 217 1.50 20.48 4.03
C PHE A 217 -0.01 20.72 4.19
N ASP A 218 -0.79 19.69 3.87
CA ASP A 218 -2.23 19.65 4.10
C ASP A 218 -2.53 18.53 5.10
N LYS A 219 -2.98 18.93 6.30
CA LYS A 219 -3.28 18.00 7.40
C LYS A 219 -4.34 16.97 7.02
N SER A 220 -5.35 17.36 6.25
CA SER A 220 -6.46 16.47 5.88
C SER A 220 -6.00 15.43 4.86
N ALA A 221 -5.24 15.85 3.85
CA ALA A 221 -4.67 14.97 2.84
C ALA A 221 -3.68 13.97 3.47
N PHE A 222 -2.80 14.46 4.36
CA PHE A 222 -1.85 13.60 5.05
C PHE A 222 -2.54 12.64 6.03
N ALA A 223 -3.57 13.09 6.76
CA ALA A 223 -4.38 12.20 7.61
C ALA A 223 -5.09 11.10 6.81
N MET A 224 -5.65 11.43 5.64
CA MET A 224 -6.27 10.45 4.76
C MET A 224 -5.25 9.40 4.30
N PHE A 225 -4.05 9.83 3.92
CA PHE A 225 -2.94 8.94 3.59
C PHE A 225 -2.57 8.03 4.78
N MET A 226 -2.28 8.58 5.96
CA MET A 226 -1.86 7.81 7.13
C MET A 226 -2.89 6.75 7.53
N ASN A 227 -4.17 7.13 7.59
CA ASN A 227 -5.24 6.19 7.97
C ASN A 227 -5.30 5.02 7.00
N ARG A 228 -5.15 5.29 5.70
CA ARG A 228 -5.15 4.24 4.69
C ARG A 228 -3.87 3.42 4.70
N PHE A 229 -2.72 4.05 4.97
CA PHE A 229 -1.47 3.34 5.14
C PHE A 229 -1.56 2.35 6.31
N CYS A 230 -2.14 2.75 7.45
CA CYS A 230 -2.32 1.85 8.59
C CYS A 230 -3.20 0.64 8.23
N GLU A 231 -4.30 0.83 7.51
CA GLU A 231 -5.15 -0.26 7.02
C GLU A 231 -4.37 -1.23 6.11
N VAL A 232 -3.75 -0.71 5.05
CA VAL A 232 -3.07 -1.52 4.04
C VAL A 232 -1.78 -2.16 4.59
N GLY A 233 -1.09 -1.44 5.47
CA GLY A 233 0.05 -1.92 6.25
C GLY A 233 -0.34 -3.08 7.14
N TRP A 234 -1.47 -2.98 7.85
CA TRP A 234 -1.98 -4.06 8.69
C TRP A 234 -2.37 -5.30 7.87
N MET A 235 -3.05 -5.11 6.74
CA MET A 235 -3.35 -6.20 5.81
C MET A 235 -2.07 -6.88 5.32
N THR A 236 -1.02 -6.11 5.01
CA THR A 236 0.28 -6.66 4.61
C THR A 236 0.92 -7.44 5.75
N HIS A 237 0.92 -6.88 6.96
CA HIS A 237 1.43 -7.49 8.19
C HIS A 237 0.77 -8.84 8.47
N ARG A 238 -0.55 -8.92 8.30
CA ARG A 238 -1.31 -10.16 8.45
C ARG A 238 -0.95 -11.22 7.43
N LEU A 239 -0.45 -10.87 6.25
CA LEU A 239 0.03 -11.86 5.28
C LEU A 239 1.46 -12.34 5.55
N ILE A 240 2.26 -11.61 6.34
CA ILE A 240 3.68 -11.96 6.59
C ILE A 240 3.85 -13.40 7.10
N PRO A 241 3.09 -13.91 8.08
CA PRO A 241 3.32 -15.26 8.60
C PRO A 241 3.31 -16.37 7.53
N LEU A 242 2.60 -16.17 6.42
CA LEU A 242 2.48 -17.12 5.32
C LEU A 242 3.75 -17.23 4.47
N VAL A 243 4.79 -16.46 4.78
CA VAL A 243 6.14 -16.72 4.28
C VAL A 243 6.77 -17.96 4.92
N GLN A 244 6.23 -18.45 6.04
CA GLN A 244 6.72 -19.66 6.69
C GLN A 244 6.32 -20.90 5.86
N PRO A 245 7.28 -21.67 5.33
CA PRO A 245 6.99 -22.93 4.67
C PRO A 245 6.42 -23.97 5.65
N PRO A 246 5.66 -24.97 5.17
CA PRO A 246 5.23 -26.09 6.02
C PRO A 246 6.41 -26.75 6.75
N GLY A 247 6.31 -26.85 8.07
CA GLY A 247 7.32 -27.50 8.92
C GLY A 247 8.60 -26.69 9.16
N VAL A 248 8.71 -25.47 8.63
CA VAL A 248 9.84 -24.57 8.89
C VAL A 248 9.32 -23.25 9.44
N PHE A 249 9.40 -23.12 10.77
CA PHE A 249 8.87 -21.98 11.50
C PHE A 249 9.96 -20.94 11.78
N LEU A 250 9.53 -19.68 11.85
CA LEU A 250 10.35 -18.59 12.37
C LEU A 250 10.48 -18.71 13.90
N PRO A 251 11.54 -18.11 14.51
CA PRO A 251 11.78 -18.19 15.95
C PRO A 251 10.66 -17.57 16.80
N ASP A 252 10.55 -17.96 18.07
CA ASP A 252 9.50 -17.44 18.96
C ASP A 252 9.61 -15.92 19.20
N VAL A 253 10.83 -15.38 19.27
CA VAL A 253 11.06 -13.92 19.37
C VAL A 253 10.46 -13.16 18.19
N TRP A 254 10.42 -13.77 16.99
CA TRP A 254 9.76 -13.18 15.84
C TRP A 254 8.24 -13.11 16.03
N ARG A 255 7.63 -14.14 16.65
CA ARG A 255 6.18 -14.18 16.92
C ARG A 255 5.76 -13.11 17.91
N GLU A 256 6.56 -12.90 18.95
CA GLU A 256 6.33 -11.83 19.94
C GLU A 256 6.33 -10.45 19.27
N LYS A 257 7.31 -10.18 18.41
CA LYS A 257 7.35 -8.92 17.62
C LYS A 257 6.16 -8.78 16.69
N TRP A 258 5.74 -9.89 16.05
CA TRP A 258 4.59 -9.90 15.17
C TRP A 258 3.32 -9.46 15.91
N LEU A 259 3.08 -9.99 17.11
CA LEU A 259 1.92 -9.68 17.94
C LEU A 259 1.89 -8.20 18.33
N VAL A 260 3.03 -7.65 18.80
CA VAL A 260 3.12 -6.24 19.19
C VAL A 260 2.78 -5.31 18.02
N ILE A 261 3.26 -5.62 16.82
CA ILE A 261 2.98 -4.81 15.62
C ILE A 261 1.52 -4.96 15.19
N ASP A 262 0.97 -6.18 15.27
CA ASP A 262 -0.43 -6.47 14.93
C ASP A 262 -1.40 -5.69 15.83
N GLU A 263 -1.19 -5.77 17.14
CA GLU A 263 -1.94 -4.99 18.15
C GLU A 263 -1.78 -3.49 17.94
N SER A 264 -0.58 -3.03 17.58
CA SER A 264 -0.32 -1.61 17.33
C SER A 264 -1.11 -1.11 16.11
N PHE A 265 -1.16 -1.87 15.02
CA PHE A 265 -2.01 -1.52 13.87
C PHE A 265 -3.49 -1.47 14.25
N GLU A 266 -3.97 -2.45 15.01
CA GLU A 266 -5.35 -2.47 15.49
C GLU A 266 -5.67 -1.20 16.31
N VAL A 267 -4.83 -0.85 17.28
CA VAL A 267 -4.99 0.35 18.11
C VAL A 267 -5.02 1.61 17.25
N PHE A 268 -4.13 1.73 16.26
CA PHE A 268 -4.08 2.91 15.39
C PHE A 268 -5.35 3.05 14.56
N VAL A 269 -5.84 1.97 13.95
CA VAL A 269 -7.05 1.98 13.12
C VAL A 269 -8.29 2.22 13.98
N ASP A 270 -8.42 1.53 15.10
CA ASP A 270 -9.58 1.61 15.99
C ASP A 270 -9.67 2.99 16.69
N SER A 271 -8.56 3.71 16.80
CA SER A 271 -8.55 5.09 17.29
C SER A 271 -9.42 6.03 16.46
N LEU A 272 -9.62 5.76 15.16
CA LEU A 272 -10.57 6.50 14.32
C LEU A 272 -12.00 6.42 14.86
N THR A 273 -12.38 5.27 15.40
CA THR A 273 -13.71 5.11 16.03
C THR A 273 -13.69 5.62 17.46
N LYS A 274 -12.77 5.12 18.29
CA LYS A 274 -12.76 5.40 19.73
C LYS A 274 -12.45 6.86 20.08
N GLN A 275 -11.61 7.54 19.30
CA GLN A 275 -11.17 8.91 19.58
C GLN A 275 -11.78 9.94 18.64
N CYS A 276 -12.01 9.56 17.37
CA CYS A 276 -12.53 10.49 16.35
C CYS A 276 -14.01 10.28 16.02
N GLY A 277 -14.69 9.29 16.62
CA GLY A 277 -16.11 9.02 16.40
C GLY A 277 -16.45 8.53 14.99
N LYS A 278 -15.46 8.10 14.21
CA LYS A 278 -15.67 7.61 12.83
C LYS A 278 -15.84 6.09 12.83
N ASN A 279 -16.99 5.61 12.38
CA ASN A 279 -17.31 4.18 12.32
C ASN A 279 -16.35 3.36 11.45
N ILE A 280 -15.66 3.99 10.49
CA ILE A 280 -14.73 3.32 9.59
C ILE A 280 -13.59 2.58 10.32
N GLY A 281 -13.15 3.05 11.49
CA GLY A 281 -12.11 2.36 12.27
C GLY A 281 -12.53 0.94 12.66
N ALA A 282 -13.68 0.81 13.33
CA ALA A 282 -14.26 -0.48 13.70
C ALA A 282 -14.58 -1.36 12.48
N ALA A 283 -15.03 -0.75 11.37
CA ALA A 283 -15.27 -1.47 10.12
C ALA A 283 -13.98 -2.06 9.53
N ILE A 284 -12.86 -1.33 9.55
CA ILE A 284 -11.55 -1.85 9.12
C ILE A 284 -11.08 -2.95 10.07
N VAL A 285 -11.25 -2.81 11.39
CA VAL A 285 -10.90 -3.87 12.36
C VAL A 285 -11.66 -5.16 12.07
N GLU A 286 -12.99 -5.08 11.89
CA GLU A 286 -13.81 -6.24 11.51
C GLU A 286 -13.31 -6.85 10.19
N PHE A 287 -13.09 -6.00 9.18
CA PHE A 287 -12.59 -6.45 7.88
C PHE A 287 -11.27 -7.19 7.98
N VAL A 288 -10.24 -6.60 8.61
CA VAL A 288 -8.91 -7.22 8.70
C VAL A 288 -8.98 -8.53 9.50
N LYS A 289 -9.69 -8.55 10.64
CA LYS A 289 -9.81 -9.78 11.45
C LYS A 289 -10.53 -10.91 10.73
N VAL A 290 -11.59 -10.61 9.99
CA VAL A 290 -12.40 -11.62 9.29
C VAL A 290 -11.75 -12.03 7.96
N LYS A 291 -11.10 -11.10 7.25
CA LYS A 291 -10.61 -11.30 5.87
C LYS A 291 -9.13 -11.50 5.75
N PHE A 292 -8.37 -11.27 6.81
CA PHE A 292 -6.97 -11.63 6.94
C PHE A 292 -6.81 -12.44 8.23
N PRO A 293 -7.37 -13.68 8.28
CA PRO A 293 -7.47 -14.48 9.49
C PRO A 293 -6.14 -15.13 9.90
N PHE A 294 -5.03 -14.64 9.36
CA PHE A 294 -3.70 -15.20 9.57
C PHE A 294 -3.06 -14.53 10.79
N ASN A 295 -2.27 -15.32 11.50
CA ASN A 295 -1.63 -14.97 12.76
C ASN A 295 -0.17 -15.44 12.76
N GLU A 296 0.58 -15.16 13.83
CA GLU A 296 1.99 -15.51 13.99
C GLU A 296 2.31 -17.00 13.82
N GLN A 297 1.30 -17.87 13.96
CA GLN A 297 1.42 -19.32 13.80
C GLN A 297 1.06 -19.81 12.40
N SER A 298 0.51 -18.94 11.56
CA SER A 298 0.07 -19.31 10.22
C SER A 298 1.26 -19.69 9.34
N VAL A 299 1.06 -20.73 8.54
CA VAL A 299 2.04 -21.26 7.58
C VAL A 299 1.43 -21.27 6.19
N PHE A 300 2.26 -21.31 5.15
CA PHE A 300 1.77 -21.44 3.79
C PHE A 300 1.08 -22.80 3.56
N THR A 301 -0.17 -22.82 3.05
CA THR A 301 -0.98 -24.04 2.91
C THR A 301 -1.43 -24.37 1.48
N LEU A 302 -0.83 -23.75 0.47
CA LEU A 302 -1.13 -23.98 -0.95
C LEU A 302 -0.04 -24.79 -1.66
#